data_AF-X0S219-F1
#
_entry.id   AF-X0S219-F1
#
_cell.length_a   1.000
_cell.length_b   1.000
_cell.length_c   1.000
_cell.angle_alpha   90.00
_cell.angle_beta   90.00
_cell.angle_gamma   90.00
#
_symmetry.space_group_name_H-M   'P 1'
#
loop_
_entity.id
_entity.type
_entity.pdbx_description
1 polymer ?
#
loop_
_entity_poly.entity_id
_entity_poly.type
_entity_poly.pdbx_seq_one_letter_code
_entity_poly.pdbx_strand_id
1 'polypeptide(L)'
;MQGLMSKGSYLVSLIALYPTSDFKGHRRDFLLKTLYENISSEGLVYCLILDQTGDPLVVLDPHRLVSRIPQGVHTKSRYAMGSTKQTFQVSGSDETIYEFAKPVFEDGQRTGTVRLGFRLPALSLFSLERIGLLATIAFFIFAMIPFVYYG
;
A
#
# COMPACT_ATOMS: atom_id res chain seq x y z
N MET A 1 10.98 4.15 4.14
CA MET A 1 9.86 5.12 4.26
C MET A 1 9.75 6.04 3.04
N GLN A 2 10.83 6.73 2.62
CA GLN A 2 10.81 7.66 1.47
C GLN A 2 10.42 6.97 0.13
N GLY A 3 10.89 5.73 -0.10
CA GLY A 3 10.50 4.95 -1.28
C GLY A 3 9.03 4.51 -1.32
N LEU A 4 8.42 4.23 -0.16
CA LEU A 4 6.98 3.91 -0.09
C LEU A 4 6.15 5.15 -0.44
N MET A 5 6.55 6.30 0.08
CA MET A 5 5.88 7.57 -0.15
C MET A 5 5.90 8.00 -1.62
N SER A 6 7.04 7.84 -2.31
CA SER A 6 7.12 8.16 -3.74
C SER A 6 6.33 7.17 -4.59
N LYS A 7 6.50 5.86 -4.35
CA LYS A 7 5.77 4.80 -5.08
C LYS A 7 4.26 4.92 -4.92
N GLY A 8 3.74 5.07 -3.70
CA GLY A 8 2.30 5.20 -3.45
C GLY A 8 1.70 6.41 -4.14
N SER A 9 2.41 7.55 -4.11
CA SER A 9 2.00 8.79 -4.81
C SER A 9 2.01 8.64 -6.33
N TYR A 10 2.98 7.90 -6.86
CA TYR A 10 3.10 7.62 -8.28
C TYR A 10 2.00 6.69 -8.76
N LEU A 11 1.77 5.58 -8.07
CA LEU A 11 0.73 4.60 -8.39
C LEU A 11 -0.67 5.21 -8.34
N VAL A 12 -1.02 5.95 -7.27
CA VAL A 12 -2.33 6.61 -7.19
C VAL A 12 -2.49 7.63 -8.32
N SER A 13 -1.39 8.28 -8.73
CA SER A 13 -1.41 9.22 -9.85
C SER A 13 -1.62 8.54 -11.19
N LEU A 14 -0.95 7.42 -11.46
CA LEU A 14 -1.13 6.66 -12.69
C LEU A 14 -2.56 6.14 -12.84
N ILE A 15 -3.13 5.59 -11.77
CA ILE A 15 -4.51 5.08 -11.81
C ILE A 15 -5.48 6.25 -12.02
N ALA A 16 -5.26 7.39 -11.36
CA ALA A 16 -6.14 8.55 -11.50
C ALA A 16 -6.05 9.28 -12.87
N LEU A 17 -5.14 8.88 -13.77
CA LEU A 17 -5.11 9.39 -15.15
C LEU A 17 -6.20 8.77 -16.02
N TYR A 18 -6.76 7.63 -15.62
CA TYR A 18 -7.78 6.93 -16.38
C TYR A 18 -9.17 7.40 -15.98
N PRO A 19 -10.10 7.55 -16.95
CA PRO A 19 -11.47 7.91 -16.66
C PRO A 19 -12.15 6.80 -15.86
N THR A 20 -13.16 7.19 -15.07
CA THR A 20 -13.92 6.27 -14.23
C THR A 20 -14.67 5.18 -15.02
N SER A 21 -14.96 5.45 -16.29
CA SER A 21 -15.53 4.48 -17.24
C SER A 21 -14.60 3.29 -17.52
N ASP A 22 -13.28 3.48 -17.43
CA ASP A 22 -12.29 2.41 -17.63
C ASP A 22 -12.22 1.43 -16.47
N PHE A 23 -12.82 1.77 -15.32
CA PHE A 23 -12.95 0.90 -14.16
C PHE A 23 -14.25 0.08 -14.18
N LYS A 24 -14.83 -0.14 -15.36
CA LYS A 24 -16.03 -0.97 -15.57
C LYS A 24 -15.74 -2.11 -16.56
N GLY A 25 -16.55 -3.18 -16.49
CA GLY A 25 -16.46 -4.33 -17.40
C GLY A 25 -15.10 -5.04 -17.37
N HIS A 26 -14.64 -5.53 -18.54
CA HIS A 26 -13.41 -6.34 -18.63
C HIS A 26 -12.13 -5.62 -18.21
N ARG A 27 -12.04 -4.29 -18.40
CA ARG A 27 -10.87 -3.50 -17.97
C ARG A 27 -10.72 -3.49 -16.45
N ARG A 28 -11.85 -3.40 -15.73
CA ARG A 28 -11.91 -3.55 -14.28
C ARG A 28 -11.37 -4.92 -13.83
N ASP A 29 -11.83 -5.98 -14.48
CA ASP A 29 -11.48 -7.34 -14.08
C ASP A 29 -9.99 -7.62 -14.32
N PHE A 30 -9.43 -7.10 -15.43
CA PHE A 30 -8.00 -7.15 -15.70
C PHE A 30 -7.20 -6.38 -14.64
N LEU A 31 -7.59 -5.14 -14.32
CA LEU A 31 -6.95 -4.33 -13.28
C LEU A 31 -6.96 -5.04 -11.92
N LEU A 32 -8.11 -5.58 -11.52
CA LEU A 32 -8.27 -6.32 -10.26
C LEU A 32 -7.35 -7.55 -10.21
N LYS A 33 -7.29 -8.31 -11.30
CA LYS A 33 -6.41 -9.48 -11.40
C LYS A 33 -4.94 -9.07 -11.26
N THR A 34 -4.50 -8.06 -12.01
CA THR A 34 -3.12 -7.56 -11.94
C THR A 34 -2.77 -7.03 -10.54
N LEU A 35 -3.67 -6.27 -9.90
CA LEU A 35 -3.45 -5.78 -8.56
C LEU A 35 -3.41 -6.92 -7.53
N TYR A 36 -4.29 -7.91 -7.64
CA TYR A 36 -4.31 -9.06 -6.74
C TYR A 36 -3.03 -9.89 -6.82
N GLU A 37 -2.52 -10.13 -8.03
CA GLU A 37 -1.27 -10.86 -8.25
C GLU A 37 -0.03 -10.13 -7.70
N ASN A 38 -0.09 -8.80 -7.59
CA ASN A 38 1.04 -7.96 -7.17
C ASN A 38 0.89 -7.38 -5.74
N ILE A 39 -0.23 -7.60 -5.06
CA ILE A 39 -0.54 -7.01 -3.74
C ILE A 39 0.48 -7.43 -2.66
N SER A 40 0.87 -8.69 -2.67
CA SER A 40 1.64 -9.31 -1.59
C SER A 40 3.11 -8.88 -1.57
N SER A 41 3.67 -8.47 -2.71
CA SER A 41 5.09 -8.12 -2.83
C SER A 41 5.40 -6.67 -2.44
N GLU A 42 4.45 -5.75 -2.61
CA GLU A 42 4.69 -4.30 -2.37
C GLU A 42 4.03 -3.75 -1.09
N GLY A 43 3.34 -4.60 -0.32
CA GLY A 43 2.68 -4.17 0.93
C GLY A 43 1.40 -3.36 0.69
N LEU A 44 0.80 -3.45 -0.50
CA LEU A 44 -0.52 -2.88 -0.79
C LEU A 44 -1.58 -3.68 -0.02
N VAL A 45 -2.32 -3.02 0.85
CA VAL A 45 -3.32 -3.66 1.72
C VAL A 45 -4.75 -3.45 1.25
N TYR A 46 -5.02 -2.35 0.54
CA TYR A 46 -6.27 -2.16 -0.18
C TYR A 46 -6.11 -1.21 -1.36
N CYS A 47 -6.97 -1.38 -2.37
CA CYS A 47 -7.21 -0.43 -3.44
C CYS A 47 -8.72 -0.18 -3.53
N LEU A 48 -9.11 1.09 -3.55
CA LEU A 48 -10.51 1.51 -3.64
C LEU A 48 -10.60 2.57 -4.73
N ILE A 49 -11.46 2.37 -5.71
CA ILE A 49 -11.83 3.39 -6.69
C ILE A 49 -13.29 3.69 -6.49
N LEU A 50 -13.58 4.94 -6.16
CA LEU A 50 -14.93 5.45 -5.93
C LEU A 50 -15.34 6.32 -7.11
N ASP A 51 -16.62 6.30 -7.44
CA ASP A 51 -17.21 7.31 -8.31
C ASP A 51 -17.46 8.64 -7.57
N GLN A 52 -18.10 9.57 -8.26
CA GLN A 52 -18.49 10.88 -7.73
C GLN A 52 -19.51 10.80 -6.58
N THR A 53 -20.40 9.81 -6.57
CA THR A 53 -21.39 9.58 -5.49
C THR A 53 -20.79 8.83 -4.31
N GLY A 54 -19.52 8.42 -4.41
CA GLY A 54 -18.77 7.70 -3.39
C GLY A 54 -19.04 6.19 -3.41
N ASP A 55 -19.72 5.69 -4.44
CA ASP A 55 -19.98 4.28 -4.63
C ASP A 55 -18.72 3.61 -5.21
N PRO A 56 -18.40 2.39 -4.75
CA PRO A 56 -17.19 1.72 -5.18
C PRO A 56 -17.33 1.13 -6.59
N LEU A 57 -16.46 1.58 -7.50
CA LEU A 57 -16.24 0.98 -8.82
C LEU A 57 -15.28 -0.20 -8.74
N VAL A 58 -14.25 -0.08 -7.89
CA VAL A 58 -13.24 -1.11 -7.63
C VAL A 58 -13.03 -1.23 -6.14
N VAL A 59 -13.12 -2.46 -5.64
CA VAL A 59 -12.77 -2.80 -4.26
C VAL A 59 -11.80 -3.96 -4.29
N LEU A 60 -10.62 -3.73 -3.76
CA LEU A 60 -9.63 -4.75 -3.51
C LEU A 60 -9.23 -4.62 -2.05
N ASP A 61 -9.79 -5.48 -1.21
CA ASP A 61 -9.64 -5.43 0.24
C ASP A 61 -9.55 -6.85 0.82
N PRO A 62 -8.43 -7.55 0.58
CA PRO A 62 -8.26 -8.95 0.99
C PRO A 62 -8.37 -9.15 2.51
N HIS A 63 -8.09 -8.10 3.30
CA HIS A 63 -8.08 -8.14 4.75
C HIS A 63 -9.29 -7.46 5.41
N ARG A 64 -10.30 -7.07 4.63
CA ARG A 64 -11.52 -6.38 5.11
C ARG A 64 -11.20 -5.14 5.97
N LEU A 65 -10.21 -4.37 5.54
CA LEU A 65 -9.75 -3.16 6.20
C LEU A 65 -10.63 -1.95 5.89
N VAL A 66 -11.27 -1.89 4.72
CA VAL A 66 -12.01 -0.71 4.25
C VAL A 66 -13.15 -0.34 5.21
N SER A 67 -13.83 -1.32 5.80
CA SER A 67 -14.90 -1.09 6.80
C SER A 67 -14.37 -0.65 8.17
N ARG A 68 -13.08 -0.78 8.42
CA ARG A 68 -12.41 -0.44 9.70
C ARG A 68 -11.59 0.86 9.60
N ILE A 69 -11.63 1.54 8.46
CA ILE A 69 -10.95 2.82 8.27
C ILE A 69 -11.71 3.90 9.08
N PRO A 70 -11.02 4.74 9.86
CA PRO A 70 -11.66 5.82 10.61
C PRO A 70 -12.42 6.80 9.71
N GLN A 71 -13.59 7.26 10.16
CA GLN A 71 -14.45 8.15 9.36
C GLN A 71 -13.73 9.42 8.89
N GLY A 72 -12.85 10.01 9.72
CA GLY A 72 -12.07 11.19 9.36
C GLY A 72 -11.16 10.99 8.14
N VAL A 73 -10.64 9.77 7.95
CA VAL A 73 -9.80 9.39 6.79
C VAL A 73 -10.64 9.36 5.52
N HIS A 74 -11.84 8.75 5.58
CA HIS A 74 -12.79 8.74 4.46
C HIS A 74 -13.14 10.15 4.00
N THR A 75 -13.52 11.02 4.93
CA THR A 75 -13.94 12.40 4.63
C THR A 75 -12.79 13.17 3.96
N LYS A 76 -11.57 13.09 4.51
CA LYS A 76 -10.42 13.80 3.95
C LYS A 76 -10.09 13.35 2.52
N SER A 77 -10.02 12.04 2.29
CA SER A 77 -9.75 11.49 0.96
C SER A 77 -10.88 11.75 -0.03
N ARG A 78 -12.12 11.80 0.46
CA ARG A 78 -13.30 12.07 -0.37
C ARG A 78 -13.51 13.53 -0.70
N TYR A 79 -13.01 14.50 0.06
CA TYR A 79 -13.29 15.92 -0.25
C TYR A 79 -12.04 16.72 -0.65
N ALA A 80 -10.88 16.07 -0.69
CA ALA A 80 -9.66 16.70 -1.18
C ALA A 80 -9.76 17.08 -2.67
N MET A 81 -9.37 18.32 -2.99
CA MET A 81 -9.26 18.80 -4.37
C MET A 81 -7.99 18.33 -5.08
N GLY A 82 -7.07 17.68 -4.38
CA GLY A 82 -5.80 17.22 -4.92
C GLY A 82 -5.31 15.93 -4.25
N SER A 83 -4.09 15.53 -4.58
CA SER A 83 -3.46 14.35 -3.98
C SER A 83 -3.34 14.50 -2.47
N THR A 84 -3.88 13.53 -1.74
CA THR A 84 -3.84 13.46 -0.28
C THR A 84 -2.95 12.31 0.16
N LYS A 85 -2.20 12.55 1.22
CA LYS A 85 -1.42 11.54 1.92
C LYS A 85 -1.80 11.59 3.39
N GLN A 86 -2.08 10.44 3.97
CA GLN A 86 -2.38 10.36 5.39
C GLN A 86 -2.02 8.99 5.97
N THR A 87 -1.86 8.97 7.27
CA THR A 87 -1.55 7.75 8.04
C THR A 87 -2.63 7.54 9.07
N PHE A 88 -3.04 6.30 9.25
CA PHE A 88 -3.99 5.93 10.29
C PHE A 88 -3.71 4.53 10.81
N GLN A 89 -4.15 4.29 12.04
CA GLN A 89 -4.23 2.95 12.61
C GLN A 89 -5.64 2.40 12.40
N VAL A 90 -5.72 1.12 12.09
CA VAL A 90 -7.00 0.42 11.91
C VAL A 90 -7.56 0.09 13.29
N SER A 91 -8.83 0.36 13.56
CA SER A 91 -9.45 0.07 14.85
C SER A 91 -9.29 -1.41 15.21
N GLY A 92 -8.59 -1.71 16.31
CA GLY A 92 -8.28 -3.08 16.75
C GLY A 92 -7.03 -3.71 16.09
N SER A 93 -6.13 -2.89 15.56
CA SER A 93 -4.80 -3.30 15.09
C SER A 93 -3.78 -2.21 15.40
N ASP A 94 -2.56 -2.59 15.79
CA ASP A 94 -1.42 -1.67 15.92
C ASP A 94 -0.75 -1.35 14.57
N GLU A 95 -1.28 -1.91 13.48
CA GLU A 95 -0.77 -1.66 12.14
C GLU A 95 -1.05 -0.22 11.69
N THR A 96 0.02 0.46 11.28
CA THR A 96 -0.06 1.78 10.65
C THR A 96 -0.20 1.63 9.14
N ILE A 97 -1.28 2.20 8.59
CA ILE A 97 -1.54 2.23 7.16
C ILE A 97 -1.23 3.62 6.61
N TYR A 98 -0.52 3.65 5.48
CA TYR A 98 -0.22 4.83 4.68
C TYR A 98 -1.21 4.87 3.51
N GLU A 99 -2.13 5.82 3.55
CA GLU A 99 -3.09 6.04 2.48
C GLU A 99 -2.63 7.16 1.54
N PHE A 100 -2.79 6.88 0.26
CA PHE A 100 -2.64 7.84 -0.84
C PHE A 100 -3.98 7.92 -1.55
N ALA A 101 -4.52 9.12 -1.66
CA ALA A 101 -5.77 9.37 -2.36
C ALA A 101 -5.59 10.44 -3.42
N LYS A 102 -6.26 10.30 -4.55
CA LYS A 102 -6.27 11.32 -5.60
C LYS A 102 -7.63 11.37 -6.30
N PRO A 103 -8.23 12.56 -6.47
CA PRO A 103 -9.42 12.71 -7.28
C PRO A 103 -9.14 12.36 -8.75
N VAL A 104 -10.12 11.74 -9.40
CA VAL A 104 -10.14 11.54 -10.85
C VAL A 104 -10.92 12.69 -11.47
N PHE A 105 -10.36 13.30 -12.51
CA PHE A 105 -10.98 14.39 -13.25
C PHE A 105 -11.16 14.00 -14.71
N GLU A 106 -12.34 14.27 -15.26
CA GLU A 106 -12.67 14.17 -16.68
C GLU A 106 -13.30 15.50 -17.10
N ASP A 107 -12.82 16.11 -18.19
CA ASP A 107 -13.29 17.41 -18.70
C ASP A 107 -13.35 18.52 -17.62
N GLY A 108 -12.40 18.50 -16.69
CA GLY A 108 -12.32 19.47 -15.58
C GLY A 108 -13.33 19.23 -14.45
N GLN A 109 -14.19 18.23 -14.56
CA GLN A 109 -15.12 17.79 -13.53
C GLN A 109 -14.57 16.60 -12.76
N ARG A 110 -14.80 16.57 -11.45
CA ARG A 110 -14.39 15.45 -10.63
C ARG A 110 -15.36 14.28 -10.79
N THR A 111 -14.90 13.19 -11.37
CA THR A 111 -15.73 12.00 -11.64
C THR A 111 -15.54 10.89 -10.61
N GLY A 112 -14.50 10.94 -9.78
CA GLY A 112 -14.25 9.92 -8.78
C GLY A 112 -13.04 10.17 -7.89
N THR A 113 -12.59 9.12 -7.21
CA THR A 113 -11.39 9.14 -6.35
C THR A 113 -10.74 7.77 -6.26
N VAL A 114 -9.44 7.72 -6.49
CA VAL A 114 -8.61 6.55 -6.26
C VAL A 114 -8.01 6.64 -4.87
N ARG A 115 -8.04 5.55 -4.11
CA ARG A 115 -7.43 5.42 -2.79
C ARG A 115 -6.61 4.13 -2.74
N LEU A 116 -5.37 4.23 -2.30
CA LEU A 116 -4.46 3.11 -2.10
C LEU A 116 -3.97 3.12 -0.67
N GLY A 117 -4.05 1.99 0.01
CA GLY A 117 -3.50 1.79 1.34
C GLY A 117 -2.29 0.88 1.28
N PHE A 118 -1.19 1.30 1.88
CA PHE A 118 0.01 0.48 2.03
C PHE A 118 0.36 0.30 3.50
N ARG A 119 0.85 -0.89 3.84
CA ARG A 119 1.58 -1.11 5.09
C ARG A 119 3.07 -1.08 4.81
N LEU A 120 3.85 -0.65 5.79
CA LEU A 120 5.29 -0.90 5.74
C LEU A 120 5.49 -2.42 5.75
N PRO A 121 6.22 -3.00 4.78
CA PRO A 121 6.56 -4.41 4.85
C PRO A 121 7.30 -4.62 6.17
N ALA A 122 6.83 -5.59 6.97
CA ALA A 122 7.58 -6.03 8.14
C ALA A 122 8.99 -6.36 7.66
N LEU A 123 9.99 -5.78 8.31
CA LEU A 123 11.38 -6.06 8.00
C LEU A 123 11.61 -7.56 8.22
N SER A 124 11.55 -8.34 7.13
CA SER A 124 11.76 -9.78 7.22
C SER A 124 13.21 -9.99 7.64
N LEU A 125 13.42 -10.54 8.84
CA LEU A 125 14.73 -10.98 9.32
C LEU A 125 15.33 -12.06 8.41
N PHE A 126 14.50 -12.66 7.54
CA PHE A 126 14.84 -13.70 6.59
C PHE A 126 15.07 -13.19 5.15
N SER A 127 15.39 -11.90 4.94
CA SER A 127 15.89 -11.49 3.62
C SER A 127 17.28 -12.08 3.38
N LEU A 128 17.58 -12.50 2.15
CA LEU A 128 18.85 -13.14 1.75
C LEU A 128 20.08 -12.31 2.19
N GLU A 129 19.98 -10.99 2.07
CA GLU A 129 21.00 -10.03 2.50
C GLU A 129 21.24 -10.05 4.01
N ARG A 130 20.17 -10.19 4.81
CA ARG A 130 20.25 -10.22 6.28
C ARG A 130 20.66 -11.58 6.81
N ILE A 131 20.24 -12.66 6.15
CA ILE A 131 20.74 -14.02 6.43
C ILE A 131 22.26 -14.07 6.23
N GLY A 132 22.78 -13.44 5.17
CA GLY A 132 24.22 -13.32 4.95
C GLY A 132 24.94 -12.60 6.10
N LEU A 133 24.36 -11.50 6.58
CA LEU A 133 24.92 -10.72 7.70
C LEU A 133 24.84 -11.49 9.03
N LEU A 134 23.70 -12.14 9.32
CA LEU A 134 23.51 -13.02 10.47
C LEU A 134 24.48 -14.21 10.45
N ALA A 135 24.68 -14.83 9.29
CA ALA A 135 25.62 -15.94 9.12
C ALA A 135 27.07 -15.48 9.30
N THR A 136 27.41 -14.26 8.85
CA THR A 136 28.75 -13.68 9.05
C THR A 136 29.00 -13.41 10.53
N ILE A 137 28.05 -12.80 11.24
CA ILE A 137 28.15 -12.59 12.70
C ILE A 137 28.30 -13.93 13.42
N ALA A 138 27.46 -14.92 13.10
CA ALA A 138 27.54 -16.25 13.68
C ALA A 138 28.92 -16.90 13.41
N PHE A 139 29.43 -16.81 12.18
CA PHE A 139 30.75 -17.31 11.82
C PHE A 139 31.86 -16.69 12.68
N PHE A 140 31.86 -15.37 12.88
CA PHE A 140 32.85 -14.70 13.73
C PHE A 140 32.76 -15.14 15.20
N ILE A 141 31.54 -15.31 15.73
CA ILE A 141 31.34 -15.82 17.09
C ILE A 141 31.93 -17.22 17.23
N PHE A 142 31.63 -18.13 16.30
CA PHE A 142 32.16 -19.50 16.33
C PHE A 142 33.68 -19.56 16.10
N ALA A 143 34.24 -18.68 15.25
CA ALA A 143 35.66 -18.63 14.98
C ALA A 143 36.50 -18.10 16.16
N MET A 144 35.93 -17.27 17.05
CA MET A 144 36.63 -16.81 18.26
C MET A 144 36.68 -17.85 19.39
N ILE A 145 35.73 -18.80 19.44
CA ILE A 145 35.65 -19.80 20.52
C ILE A 145 36.96 -20.62 20.67
N PRO A 146 37.60 -21.12 19.59
CA PRO A 146 38.88 -21.82 19.69
C PRO A 146 40.01 -20.95 20.23
N PHE A 147 40.04 -19.66 19.89
CA PHE A 147 41.10 -18.74 20.32
C PHE A 147 41.01 -18.38 21.81
N VAL A 148 39.82 -18.41 22.40
CA VAL A 148 39.63 -18.19 23.85
C VAL A 148 39.85 -19.48 24.64
N TYR A 149 39.64 -20.66 24.04
CA TYR A 149 39.77 -21.95 24.71
C TYR A 149 41.20 -22.53 24.63
N TYR A 150 41.99 -22.13 23.62
CA TYR A 150 43.36 -22.62 23.39
C TYR A 150 44.44 -21.52 23.37
N GLY A 151 44.08 -20.26 23.60
CA GLY A 151 45.01 -19.13 23.76
C GLY A 151 45.17 -18.74 25.22
#